data_AF-A0A2W4LNP7-F1
#
_entry.id   AF-A0A2W4LNP7-F1
#
_cell.length_a   1.000
_cell.length_b   1.000
_cell.length_c   1.000
_cell.angle_alpha   90.00
_cell.angle_beta   90.00
_cell.angle_gamma   90.00
#
_symmetry.space_group_name_H-M   'P 1'
#
loop_
_entity.id
_entity.type
_entity.pdbx_description
1 polymer ?
#
loop_
_entity_poly.entity_id
_entity_poly.type
_entity_poly.pdbx_seq_one_letter_code
_entity_poly.pdbx_strand_id
1 'polypeptide(L)'
;MSSDQRNRLDTSEDPGRDLKTERDEFLQKFGRGASLARQFLHDYEALEQRLRTLEAENAALRAKVEADHAVRDLLRKIETLEAEKAELLSRFNRAEEIRSNVVARMEDVELEFANLANLFVASTQLNSSLSPRAVTRRIKEILAQLVGAERYAMYLSNPEGTELVPIASEGVPGAQLVPVRVQGTRLGAVVESGAAAIDEEADPSQGTFEQPAAIIPLMLDERTVGVIAIFATLAQKNRFHTVDFELFRLLGRHAAAALVGASLFAQAEHKLPGLEAFLDLSV
;
A
#
# COMPACT_ATOMS: atom_id res chain seq x y z
N MET A 1 21.13 66.73 -133.56
CA MET A 1 20.45 67.86 -134.25
C MET A 1 19.23 68.18 -133.41
N SER A 2 19.40 69.09 -132.45
CA SER A 2 18.85 70.46 -132.45
C SER A 2 17.45 70.44 -131.80
N SER A 3 17.05 71.27 -130.84
CA SER A 3 17.45 72.62 -130.39
C SER A 3 16.80 72.81 -128.99
N ASP A 4 17.47 73.39 -127.99
CA ASP A 4 17.46 74.84 -127.63
C ASP A 4 16.10 75.29 -127.00
N GLN A 5 15.91 75.27 -125.67
CA GLN A 5 16.26 76.28 -124.64
C GLN A 5 15.30 77.50 -124.52
N ARG A 6 14.66 77.65 -123.33
CA ARG A 6 14.28 78.90 -122.58
C ARG A 6 13.33 78.51 -121.41
N ASN A 7 13.71 78.61 -120.12
CA ASN A 7 13.75 79.79 -119.22
C ASN A 7 12.34 80.43 -119.04
N ARG A 8 11.74 80.74 -117.88
CA ARG A 8 11.99 80.64 -116.42
C ARG A 8 10.72 81.22 -115.73
N LEU A 9 10.33 80.71 -114.55
CA LEU A 9 9.48 81.31 -113.46
C LEU A 9 8.04 81.77 -113.83
N ASP A 10 6.96 81.47 -113.10
CA ASP A 10 6.72 81.64 -111.65
C ASP A 10 5.60 80.73 -111.10
N THR A 11 5.69 80.53 -109.79
CA THR A 11 4.73 80.04 -108.77
C THR A 11 3.26 79.76 -109.13
N SER A 12 2.81 78.56 -108.73
CA SER A 12 1.46 78.32 -108.21
C SER A 12 1.58 77.32 -107.07
N GLU A 13 1.44 77.80 -105.83
CA GLU A 13 1.29 76.97 -104.63
C GLU A 13 0.07 76.06 -104.79
N ASP A 14 0.27 74.74 -104.66
CA ASP A 14 -0.81 73.75 -104.65
C ASP A 14 -1.09 73.33 -103.19
N PRO A 15 -2.10 73.93 -102.52
CA PRO A 15 -2.45 73.64 -101.12
C PRO A 15 -2.88 72.18 -100.87
N GLY A 16 -3.03 71.34 -101.91
CA GLY A 16 -3.37 69.93 -101.78
C GLY A 16 -2.23 68.99 -101.36
N ARG A 17 -0.96 69.43 -101.48
CA ARG A 17 0.22 68.62 -101.10
C ARG A 17 0.62 68.77 -99.63
N ASP A 18 0.41 69.94 -99.05
CA ASP A 18 0.72 70.24 -97.65
C ASP A 18 -0.27 69.53 -96.71
N LEU A 19 -1.57 69.58 -97.04
CA LEU A 19 -2.63 68.87 -96.33
C LEU A 19 -2.47 67.34 -96.33
N LYS A 20 -1.87 66.75 -97.39
CA LYS A 20 -1.58 65.31 -97.41
C LYS A 20 -0.44 64.93 -96.47
N THR A 21 0.58 65.77 -96.40
CA THR A 21 1.76 65.55 -95.55
C THR A 21 1.39 65.73 -94.08
N GLU A 22 0.62 66.77 -93.74
CA GLU A 22 0.06 66.96 -92.40
C GLU A 22 -0.90 65.83 -91.99
N ARG A 23 -1.75 65.36 -92.92
CA ARG A 23 -2.63 64.20 -92.68
C ARG A 23 -1.84 62.93 -92.44
N ASP A 24 -0.78 62.68 -93.20
CA ASP A 24 0.04 61.47 -93.05
C ASP A 24 0.88 61.51 -91.75
N GLU A 25 1.39 62.69 -91.34
CA GLU A 25 1.98 62.89 -90.01
C GLU A 25 0.95 62.69 -88.88
N PHE A 26 -0.26 63.22 -89.03
CA PHE A 26 -1.34 63.06 -88.07
C PHE A 26 -1.74 61.58 -87.92
N LEU A 27 -1.87 60.85 -89.03
CA LEU A 27 -2.13 59.41 -89.05
C LEU A 27 -0.98 58.61 -88.41
N GLN A 28 0.27 59.02 -88.60
CA GLN A 28 1.43 58.36 -87.97
C GLN A 28 1.51 58.63 -86.47
N LYS A 29 1.20 59.86 -86.02
CA LYS A 29 1.10 60.23 -84.59
C LYS A 29 -0.08 59.51 -83.93
N PHE A 30 -1.22 59.41 -84.60
CA PHE A 30 -2.40 58.66 -84.15
C PHE A 30 -2.13 57.14 -84.10
N GLY A 31 -1.41 56.60 -85.09
CA GLY A 31 -0.95 55.21 -85.11
C GLY A 31 0.01 54.88 -83.96
N ARG A 32 0.95 55.78 -83.65
CA ARG A 32 1.83 55.68 -82.47
C ARG A 32 1.06 55.77 -81.15
N GLY A 33 0.07 56.66 -81.05
CA GLY A 33 -0.84 56.74 -79.91
C GLY A 33 -1.66 55.45 -79.73
N ALA A 34 -2.15 54.87 -80.82
CA ALA A 34 -2.90 53.61 -80.80
C ALA A 34 -2.02 52.39 -80.49
N SER A 35 -0.73 52.39 -80.83
CA SER A 35 0.21 51.34 -80.43
C SER A 35 0.61 51.46 -78.95
N LEU A 36 0.84 52.68 -78.46
CA LEU A 36 1.07 52.95 -77.04
C LEU A 36 -0.13 52.55 -76.20
N ALA A 37 -1.35 52.90 -76.62
CA ALA A 37 -2.57 52.50 -75.94
C ALA A 37 -2.72 50.97 -75.88
N ARG A 38 -2.41 50.26 -76.98
CA ARG A 38 -2.39 48.78 -77.00
C ARG A 38 -1.33 48.19 -76.06
N GLN A 39 -0.15 48.78 -76.00
CA GLN A 39 0.91 48.35 -75.09
C GLN A 39 0.53 48.58 -73.63
N PHE A 40 -0.03 49.74 -73.29
CA PHE A 40 -0.55 50.02 -71.94
C PHE A 40 -1.67 49.05 -71.56
N LEU A 41 -2.55 48.70 -72.49
CA LEU A 41 -3.64 47.75 -72.24
C LEU A 41 -3.08 46.34 -71.97
N HIS A 42 -2.07 45.93 -72.73
CA HIS A 42 -1.35 44.68 -72.50
C HIS A 42 -0.60 44.67 -71.15
N ASP A 43 0.12 45.75 -70.83
CA ASP A 43 0.84 45.88 -69.56
C ASP A 43 -0.12 45.92 -68.37
N TYR A 44 -1.30 46.55 -68.52
CA TYR A 44 -2.36 46.57 -67.52
C TYR A 44 -2.96 45.17 -67.31
N GLU A 45 -3.28 44.44 -68.38
CA GLU A 45 -3.77 43.06 -68.30
C GLU A 45 -2.74 42.14 -67.63
N ALA A 46 -1.45 42.29 -67.97
CA ALA A 46 -0.36 41.53 -67.35
C ALA A 46 -0.21 41.88 -65.86
N LEU A 47 -0.34 43.15 -65.50
CA LEU A 47 -0.30 43.60 -64.11
C LEU A 47 -1.50 43.07 -63.32
N GLU A 48 -2.70 43.07 -63.90
CA GLU A 48 -3.91 42.54 -63.28
C GLU A 48 -3.80 41.03 -63.05
N GLN A 49 -3.28 40.28 -64.02
CA GLN A 49 -2.99 38.84 -63.86
C GLN A 49 -1.97 38.60 -62.74
N ARG A 50 -0.94 39.46 -62.65
CA ARG A 50 0.07 39.37 -61.59
C ARG A 50 -0.49 39.71 -60.22
N LEU A 51 -1.40 40.67 -60.13
CA LEU A 51 -2.09 41.01 -58.89
C LEU A 51 -2.94 39.84 -58.41
N ARG A 52 -3.76 39.26 -59.30
CA ARG A 52 -4.61 38.10 -58.97
C ARG A 52 -3.80 36.89 -58.49
N THR A 53 -2.66 36.62 -59.12
CA THR A 53 -1.76 35.53 -58.69
C THR A 53 -1.14 35.82 -57.32
N LEU A 54 -0.64 37.03 -57.08
CA LEU A 54 -0.11 37.43 -55.77
C LEU A 54 -1.17 37.45 -54.66
N GLU A 55 -2.41 37.79 -54.97
CA GLU A 55 -3.53 37.72 -54.03
C GLU A 55 -3.86 36.27 -53.66
N ALA A 56 -3.88 35.36 -54.65
CA ALA A 56 -4.07 33.94 -54.42
C ALA A 56 -2.93 33.32 -53.59
N GLU A 57 -1.68 33.67 -53.89
CA GLU A 57 -0.51 33.23 -53.12
C GLU A 57 -0.55 33.78 -51.68
N ASN A 58 -0.91 35.06 -51.49
CA ASN A 58 -1.06 35.64 -50.15
C ASN A 58 -2.17 34.95 -49.35
N ALA A 59 -3.31 34.63 -49.98
CA ALA A 59 -4.38 33.89 -49.33
C ALA A 59 -3.92 32.49 -48.90
N ALA A 60 -3.19 31.78 -49.76
CA ALA A 60 -2.64 30.46 -49.44
C ALA A 60 -1.60 30.51 -48.31
N LEU A 61 -0.71 31.51 -48.31
CA LEU A 61 0.28 31.72 -47.26
C LEU A 61 -0.37 32.04 -45.91
N ARG A 62 -1.42 32.88 -45.89
CA ARG A 62 -2.18 33.17 -44.67
C ARG A 62 -2.82 31.91 -44.09
N ALA A 63 -3.48 31.10 -44.93
CA ALA A 63 -4.07 29.84 -44.51
C ALA A 63 -3.01 28.86 -43.94
N LYS A 64 -1.82 28.81 -44.53
CA LYS A 64 -0.71 27.99 -44.03
C LYS A 64 -0.21 28.48 -42.67
N VAL A 65 -0.06 29.79 -42.49
CA VAL A 65 0.36 30.38 -41.20
C VAL A 65 -0.67 30.08 -40.11
N GLU A 66 -1.98 30.20 -40.40
CA GLU A 66 -3.04 29.84 -39.46
C GLU A 66 -3.00 28.35 -39.08
N ALA A 67 -2.78 27.46 -40.06
CA ALA A 67 -2.60 26.04 -39.80
C ALA A 67 -1.37 25.75 -38.92
N ASP A 68 -0.24 26.40 -39.18
CA ASP A 68 0.98 26.26 -38.38
C ASP A 68 0.78 26.75 -36.94
N HIS A 69 0.02 27.84 -36.74
CA HIS A 69 -0.36 28.32 -35.41
C HIS A 69 -1.24 27.29 -34.67
N ALA A 70 -2.26 26.75 -35.33
CA ALA A 70 -3.13 25.73 -34.74
C ALA A 70 -2.35 24.47 -34.35
N VAL A 71 -1.40 24.02 -35.20
CA VAL A 71 -0.54 22.87 -34.90
C VAL A 71 0.34 23.15 -33.67
N ARG A 72 0.94 24.34 -33.55
CA ARG A 72 1.75 24.69 -32.38
C ARG A 72 0.93 24.71 -31.10
N ASP A 73 -0.30 25.21 -31.14
CA ASP A 73 -1.16 25.26 -29.95
C ASP A 73 -1.62 23.85 -29.53
N LEU A 74 -1.90 22.96 -30.48
CA LEU A 74 -2.17 21.54 -30.20
C LEU A 74 -0.96 20.84 -29.58
N LEU A 75 0.26 21.07 -30.11
CA LEU A 75 1.48 20.49 -29.55
C LEU A 75 1.73 20.95 -28.11
N ARG A 76 1.57 22.25 -27.83
CA ARG A 76 1.63 22.77 -26.45
C ARG A 76 0.59 22.09 -25.56
N LYS A 77 -0.64 21.88 -26.06
CA LYS A 77 -1.68 21.23 -25.28
C LYS A 77 -1.33 19.77 -24.98
N ILE A 78 -0.78 19.05 -25.95
CA ILE A 78 -0.28 17.68 -25.76
C ILE A 78 0.79 17.65 -24.67
N GLU A 79 1.80 18.53 -24.73
CA GLU A 79 2.84 18.61 -23.70
C GLU A 79 2.25 18.85 -22.30
N THR A 80 1.28 19.77 -22.17
CA THR A 80 0.61 20.01 -20.87
C THR A 80 -0.14 18.79 -20.37
N LEU A 81 -0.86 18.09 -21.26
CA LEU A 81 -1.65 16.90 -20.90
C LEU A 81 -0.74 15.71 -20.56
N GLU A 82 0.40 15.58 -21.23
CA GLU A 82 1.40 14.56 -20.91
C GLU A 82 2.03 14.80 -19.54
N ALA A 83 2.34 16.06 -19.21
CA ALA A 83 2.83 16.44 -17.88
C ALA A 83 1.77 16.16 -16.79
N GLU A 84 0.52 16.57 -17.01
CA GLU A 84 -0.60 16.31 -16.08
C GLU A 84 -0.83 14.80 -15.89
N LYS A 85 -0.79 14.01 -16.97
CA LYS A 85 -0.90 12.55 -16.91
C LYS A 85 0.23 11.93 -16.10
N ALA A 86 1.46 12.36 -16.31
CA ALA A 86 2.62 11.86 -15.57
C ALA A 86 2.49 12.17 -14.06
N GLU A 87 2.03 13.37 -13.71
CA GLU A 87 1.78 13.76 -12.33
C GLU A 87 0.66 12.93 -11.69
N LEU A 88 -0.47 12.74 -12.39
CA LEU A 88 -1.59 11.93 -11.92
C LEU A 88 -1.19 10.47 -11.69
N LEU A 89 -0.43 9.87 -12.62
CA LEU A 89 0.08 8.52 -12.47
C LEU A 89 1.02 8.38 -11.27
N SER A 90 1.90 9.37 -11.07
CA SER A 90 2.79 9.39 -9.90
C SER A 90 2.00 9.45 -8.59
N ARG A 91 0.98 10.32 -8.50
CA ARG A 91 0.09 10.42 -7.33
C ARG A 91 -0.69 9.14 -7.11
N PHE A 92 -1.21 8.52 -8.17
CA PHE A 92 -1.94 7.26 -8.08
C PHE A 92 -1.07 6.13 -7.55
N ASN A 93 0.13 5.95 -8.10
CA ASN A 93 1.07 4.92 -7.64
C ASN A 93 1.44 5.12 -6.17
N ARG A 94 1.69 6.36 -5.74
CA ARG A 94 1.96 6.66 -4.34
C ARG A 94 0.76 6.34 -3.42
N ALA A 95 -0.46 6.64 -3.88
CA ALA A 95 -1.66 6.32 -3.13
C ALA A 95 -1.90 4.80 -3.05
N GLU A 96 -1.62 4.06 -4.12
CA GLU A 96 -1.67 2.60 -4.16
C GLU A 96 -0.67 1.96 -3.20
N GLU A 97 0.57 2.45 -3.16
CA GLU A 97 1.58 1.98 -2.20
C GLU A 97 1.15 2.21 -0.76
N ILE A 98 0.66 3.41 -0.43
CA ILE A 98 0.13 3.73 0.91
C ILE A 98 -1.03 2.80 1.24
N ARG A 99 -1.99 2.63 0.32
CA ARG A 99 -3.14 1.76 0.51
C ARG A 99 -2.71 0.32 0.77
N SER A 100 -1.78 -0.21 -0.02
CA SER A 100 -1.27 -1.56 0.15
C SER A 100 -0.61 -1.75 1.53
N ASN A 101 0.17 -0.76 1.98
CA ASN A 101 0.81 -0.82 3.30
C ASN A 101 -0.23 -0.77 4.43
N VAL A 102 -1.28 0.05 4.29
CA VAL A 102 -2.36 0.15 5.27
C VAL A 102 -3.16 -1.15 5.35
N VAL A 103 -3.51 -1.75 4.21
CA VAL A 103 -4.23 -3.04 4.16
C VAL A 103 -3.43 -4.14 4.86
N ALA A 104 -2.13 -4.28 4.53
CA ALA A 104 -1.27 -5.26 5.18
C ALA A 104 -1.20 -5.05 6.71
N ARG A 105 -1.09 -3.79 7.16
CA ARG A 105 -1.07 -3.51 8.60
C ARG A 105 -2.41 -3.76 9.29
N MET A 106 -3.51 -3.59 8.58
CA MET A 106 -4.85 -3.83 9.09
C MET A 106 -5.11 -5.33 9.28
N GLU A 107 -4.63 -6.17 8.35
CA GLU A 107 -4.66 -7.64 8.50
C GLU A 107 -3.90 -8.09 9.76
N ASP A 108 -2.70 -7.55 10.00
CA ASP A 108 -1.94 -7.82 11.23
C ASP A 108 -2.77 -7.48 12.49
N VAL A 109 -3.34 -6.27 12.54
CA VAL A 109 -4.11 -5.79 13.69
C VAL A 109 -5.39 -6.62 13.90
N GLU A 110 -6.06 -7.03 12.84
CA GLU A 110 -7.23 -7.90 12.92
C GLU A 110 -6.88 -9.27 13.50
N LEU A 111 -5.75 -9.85 13.11
CA LEU A 111 -5.23 -11.09 13.70
C LEU A 111 -4.90 -10.91 15.19
N GLU A 112 -4.22 -9.81 15.55
CA GLU A 112 -3.94 -9.49 16.95
C GLU A 112 -5.24 -9.34 17.77
N PHE A 113 -6.24 -8.65 17.23
CA PHE A 113 -7.54 -8.45 17.87
C PHE A 113 -8.33 -9.75 18.02
N ALA A 114 -8.36 -10.60 16.98
CA ALA A 114 -9.01 -11.90 17.03
C ALA A 114 -8.40 -12.79 18.13
N ASN A 115 -7.07 -12.78 18.25
CA ASN A 115 -6.36 -13.51 19.31
C ASN A 115 -6.73 -12.99 20.71
N LEU A 116 -6.80 -11.67 20.90
CA LEU A 116 -7.23 -11.06 22.16
C LEU A 116 -8.68 -11.40 22.51
N ALA A 117 -9.59 -11.38 21.52
CA ALA A 117 -11.00 -11.73 21.71
C ALA A 117 -11.16 -13.21 22.13
N ASN A 118 -10.47 -14.12 21.44
CA ASN A 118 -10.45 -15.54 21.80
C ASN A 118 -9.93 -15.75 23.22
N LEU A 119 -8.92 -15.00 23.62
CA LEU A 119 -8.36 -15.04 24.96
C LEU A 119 -9.35 -14.53 26.02
N PHE A 120 -10.10 -13.46 25.75
CA PHE A 120 -11.08 -12.94 26.72
C PHE A 120 -12.20 -13.96 26.96
N VAL A 121 -12.65 -14.61 25.88
CA VAL A 121 -13.64 -15.69 25.96
C VAL A 121 -13.08 -16.91 26.72
N ALA A 122 -11.83 -17.31 26.46
CA ALA A 122 -11.20 -18.42 27.17
C ALA A 122 -11.00 -18.12 28.67
N SER A 123 -10.58 -16.91 29.01
CA SER A 123 -10.37 -16.46 30.40
C SER A 123 -11.65 -16.45 31.23
N THR A 124 -12.75 -15.94 30.67
CA THR A 124 -14.07 -15.95 31.35
C THR A 124 -14.61 -17.37 31.55
N GLN A 125 -14.33 -18.29 30.62
CA GLN A 125 -14.73 -19.70 30.75
C GLN A 125 -13.90 -20.46 31.80
N LEU A 126 -12.60 -20.16 31.95
CA LEU A 126 -11.73 -20.80 32.95
C LEU A 126 -12.25 -20.64 34.38
N ASN A 127 -12.72 -19.44 34.71
CA ASN A 127 -13.21 -19.10 36.06
C ASN A 127 -14.58 -19.68 36.41
N SER A 128 -15.28 -20.29 35.44
CA SER A 128 -16.61 -20.86 35.65
C SER A 128 -16.56 -22.35 36.05
N SER A 129 -15.38 -22.96 36.10
CA SER A 129 -15.22 -24.39 36.39
C SER A 129 -14.80 -24.64 37.83
N LEU A 130 -15.58 -25.44 38.56
CA LEU A 130 -15.32 -25.81 39.95
C LEU A 130 -14.44 -27.08 40.10
N SER A 131 -13.93 -27.64 39.00
CA SER A 131 -13.12 -28.86 39.02
C SER A 131 -11.69 -28.60 38.54
N PRO A 132 -10.64 -28.91 39.34
CA PRO A 132 -9.24 -28.73 38.94
C PRO A 132 -8.90 -29.46 37.64
N ARG A 133 -9.50 -30.64 37.42
CA ARG A 133 -9.32 -31.43 36.19
C ARG A 133 -9.89 -30.71 34.96
N ALA A 134 -11.06 -30.11 35.09
CA ALA A 134 -11.68 -29.37 34.00
C ALA A 134 -10.91 -28.08 33.68
N VAL A 135 -10.46 -27.34 34.70
CA VAL A 135 -9.58 -26.18 34.52
C VAL A 135 -8.28 -26.56 33.81
N THR A 136 -7.62 -27.63 34.27
CA THR A 136 -6.38 -28.14 33.65
C THR A 136 -6.60 -28.49 32.18
N ARG A 137 -7.71 -29.17 31.84
CA ARG A 137 -8.05 -29.49 30.45
C ARG A 137 -8.23 -28.24 29.59
N ARG A 138 -8.89 -27.20 30.12
CA ARG A 138 -9.04 -25.92 29.42
C ARG A 138 -7.70 -25.21 29.19
N ILE A 139 -6.82 -25.21 30.20
CA ILE A 139 -5.46 -24.67 30.05
C ILE A 139 -4.71 -25.43 28.94
N LYS A 140 -4.83 -26.75 28.87
CA LYS A 140 -4.24 -27.55 27.78
C LYS A 140 -4.77 -27.14 26.40
N GLU A 141 -6.09 -26.95 26.27
CA GLU A 141 -6.71 -26.49 25.02
C GLU A 141 -6.17 -25.11 24.60
N ILE A 142 -6.03 -24.17 25.55
CA ILE A 142 -5.48 -22.84 25.29
C ILE A 142 -4.00 -22.90 24.86
N LEU A 143 -3.19 -23.70 25.55
CA LEU A 143 -1.78 -23.90 25.21
C LEU A 143 -1.61 -24.54 23.82
N ALA A 144 -2.49 -25.47 23.44
CA ALA A 144 -2.46 -26.08 22.11
C ALA A 144 -2.92 -25.09 21.02
N GLN A 145 -4.03 -24.38 21.23
CA GLN A 145 -4.67 -23.58 20.18
C GLN A 145 -4.04 -22.20 19.98
N LEU A 146 -3.74 -21.48 21.07
CA LEU A 146 -3.27 -20.09 20.99
C LEU A 146 -1.76 -20.00 20.99
N VAL A 147 -1.09 -20.82 21.81
CA VAL A 147 0.37 -20.81 21.92
C VAL A 147 1.01 -21.74 20.88
N GLY A 148 0.33 -22.81 20.47
CA GLY A 148 0.93 -23.84 19.63
C GLY A 148 1.99 -24.66 20.39
N ALA A 149 1.81 -24.85 21.69
CA ALA A 149 2.72 -25.64 22.51
C ALA A 149 2.54 -27.15 22.23
N GLU A 150 3.62 -27.80 21.80
CA GLU A 150 3.61 -29.25 21.48
C GLU A 150 4.07 -30.08 22.68
N ARG A 151 5.11 -29.61 23.38
CA ARG A 151 5.66 -30.28 24.57
C ARG A 151 5.71 -29.30 25.73
N TYR A 152 4.98 -29.60 26.79
CA TYR A 152 4.96 -28.75 27.99
C TYR A 152 4.59 -29.54 29.26
N ALA A 153 4.92 -28.96 30.41
CA ALA A 153 4.50 -29.43 31.72
C ALA A 153 4.05 -28.27 32.61
N MET A 154 3.00 -28.51 33.38
CA MET A 154 2.48 -27.61 34.40
C MET A 154 2.90 -28.11 35.77
N TYR A 155 3.44 -27.22 36.58
CA TYR A 155 3.89 -27.50 37.93
C TYR A 155 3.20 -26.60 38.94
N LEU A 156 2.90 -27.14 40.13
CA LEU A 156 2.49 -26.35 41.29
C LEU A 156 3.54 -26.45 42.39
N SER A 157 3.73 -25.36 43.11
CA SER A 157 4.60 -25.34 44.28
C SER A 157 4.00 -26.21 45.39
N ASN A 158 4.84 -26.99 46.06
CA ASN A 158 4.46 -27.67 47.31
C ASN A 158 4.15 -26.65 48.41
N PRO A 159 3.50 -27.06 49.52
CA PRO A 159 3.18 -26.16 50.63
C PRO A 159 4.40 -25.43 51.21
N GLU A 160 5.57 -26.08 51.22
CA GLU A 160 6.83 -25.53 51.72
C GLU A 160 7.52 -24.58 50.73
N GLY A 161 7.09 -24.54 49.46
CA GLY A 161 7.69 -23.71 48.41
C GLY A 161 9.09 -24.14 47.96
N THR A 162 9.50 -25.37 48.28
CA THR A 162 10.84 -25.91 48.00
C THR A 162 10.89 -26.70 46.70
N GLU A 163 9.76 -27.26 46.27
CA GLU A 163 9.67 -28.17 45.13
C GLU A 163 8.44 -27.85 44.27
N LEU A 164 8.61 -28.02 42.96
CA LEU A 164 7.59 -27.89 41.94
C LEU A 164 7.12 -29.28 41.52
N VAL A 165 5.87 -29.60 41.82
CA VAL A 165 5.25 -30.90 41.56
C VAL A 165 4.49 -30.86 40.23
N PRO A 166 4.76 -31.77 39.28
CA PRO A 166 4.05 -31.80 38.01
C PRO A 166 2.59 -32.20 38.22
N ILE A 167 1.66 -31.38 37.72
CA ILE A 167 0.21 -31.62 37.81
C ILE A 167 -0.40 -32.06 36.48
N ALA A 168 0.22 -31.70 35.37
CA ALA A 168 -0.21 -32.06 34.03
C ALA A 168 0.90 -31.84 33.02
N SER A 169 0.86 -32.58 31.92
CA SER A 169 1.79 -32.42 30.80
C SER A 169 1.16 -32.85 29.49
N GLU A 170 1.78 -32.47 28.39
CA GLU A 170 1.45 -32.89 27.04
C GLU A 170 2.77 -33.07 26.26
N GLY A 171 2.88 -34.13 25.47
CA GLY A 171 4.10 -34.40 24.68
C GLY A 171 5.36 -34.72 25.50
N VAL A 172 5.24 -34.91 26.81
CA VAL A 172 6.34 -35.25 27.73
C VAL A 172 6.23 -36.71 28.19
N PRO A 173 7.28 -37.54 28.04
CA PRO A 173 7.33 -38.89 28.57
C PRO A 173 7.12 -38.92 30.09
N GLY A 174 6.29 -39.85 30.59
CA GLY A 174 5.98 -39.95 32.01
C GLY A 174 7.19 -40.10 32.93
N ALA A 175 8.26 -40.75 32.46
CA ALA A 175 9.51 -40.91 33.21
C ALA A 175 10.26 -39.59 33.47
N GLN A 176 9.96 -38.53 32.72
CA GLN A 176 10.58 -37.20 32.84
C GLN A 176 9.72 -36.25 33.70
N LEU A 177 8.51 -36.64 34.08
CA LEU A 177 7.62 -35.87 34.96
C LEU A 177 7.98 -36.11 36.42
N VAL A 178 9.11 -35.54 36.83
CA VAL A 178 9.59 -35.60 38.21
C VAL A 178 9.43 -34.24 38.91
N PRO A 179 9.27 -34.23 40.25
CA PRO A 179 9.35 -32.99 41.01
C PRO A 179 10.70 -32.29 40.81
N VAL A 180 10.67 -30.96 40.69
CA VAL A 180 11.86 -30.14 40.45
C VAL A 180 12.10 -29.22 41.64
N ARG A 181 13.36 -29.10 42.09
CA ARG A 181 13.70 -28.15 43.17
C ARG A 181 13.59 -26.72 42.67
N VAL A 182 13.06 -25.83 43.51
CA VAL A 182 13.01 -24.40 43.22
C VAL A 182 14.45 -23.86 43.20
N GLN A 183 15.21 -24.11 44.25
CA GLN A 183 16.56 -23.57 44.36
C GLN A 183 17.49 -24.07 43.25
N GLY A 184 18.13 -23.13 42.55
CA GLY A 184 19.17 -23.42 41.55
C GLY A 184 18.65 -23.93 40.21
N THR A 185 17.36 -23.82 39.92
CA THR A 185 16.78 -24.22 38.62
C THR A 185 16.18 -23.02 37.89
N ARG A 186 16.09 -23.11 36.54
CA ARG A 186 15.44 -22.05 35.73
C ARG A 186 13.96 -21.88 36.09
N LEU A 187 13.28 -22.99 36.40
CA LEU A 187 11.89 -22.99 36.84
C LEU A 187 11.74 -22.24 38.17
N GLY A 188 12.63 -22.50 39.13
CA GLY A 188 12.59 -21.81 40.41
C GLY A 188 12.94 -20.33 40.33
N ALA A 189 13.86 -19.93 39.45
CA ALA A 189 14.13 -18.51 39.21
C ALA A 189 12.86 -17.74 38.74
N VAL A 190 11.99 -18.38 37.96
CA VAL A 190 10.69 -17.81 37.57
C VAL A 190 9.71 -17.80 38.74
N VAL A 191 9.71 -18.83 39.59
CA VAL A 191 8.90 -18.84 40.81
C VAL A 191 9.27 -17.69 41.74
N GLU A 192 10.57 -17.49 41.96
CA GLU A 192 11.12 -16.47 42.86
C GLU A 192 10.93 -15.04 42.31
N SER A 193 11.09 -14.85 41.00
CA SER A 193 10.94 -13.52 40.38
C SER A 193 9.49 -13.15 40.06
N GLY A 194 8.62 -14.14 39.83
CA GLY A 194 7.28 -13.93 39.30
C GLY A 194 7.25 -13.40 37.85
N ALA A 195 8.40 -13.38 37.17
CA ALA A 195 8.55 -12.90 35.80
C ALA A 195 8.74 -14.07 34.83
N ALA A 196 8.09 -14.02 33.66
CA ALA A 196 8.27 -15.03 32.64
C ALA A 196 9.71 -15.05 32.12
N ALA A 197 10.25 -16.25 31.90
CA ALA A 197 11.56 -16.43 31.26
C ALA A 197 11.34 -17.00 29.86
N ILE A 198 11.65 -16.21 28.84
CA ILE A 198 11.46 -16.55 27.43
C ILE A 198 12.76 -16.22 26.72
N ASP A 199 13.22 -17.14 25.88
CA ASP A 199 14.36 -16.89 25.01
C ASP A 199 13.84 -16.34 23.67
N GLU A 200 14.01 -15.03 23.44
CA GLU A 200 13.47 -14.35 22.25
C GLU A 200 14.30 -14.61 20.99
N GLU A 201 15.57 -15.01 21.15
CA GLU A 201 16.51 -15.23 20.04
C GLU A 201 16.54 -16.70 19.61
N ALA A 202 16.14 -17.62 20.50
CA ALA A 202 16.07 -19.04 20.20
C ALA A 202 14.79 -19.45 19.46
N ASP A 203 14.90 -20.47 18.60
CA ASP A 203 13.74 -21.11 17.98
C ASP A 203 12.96 -21.92 19.05
N PRO A 204 11.72 -21.54 19.38
CA PRO A 204 10.94 -22.17 20.43
C PRO A 204 10.51 -23.61 20.09
N SER A 205 10.64 -24.05 18.83
CA SER A 205 10.41 -25.45 18.45
C SER A 205 11.56 -26.38 18.89
N GLN A 206 12.74 -25.80 19.17
CA GLN A 206 13.98 -26.54 19.47
C GLN A 206 14.32 -26.61 20.96
N GLY A 207 13.44 -26.14 21.84
CA GLY A 207 13.70 -26.17 23.27
C GLY A 207 13.81 -27.58 23.86
N THR A 208 14.42 -27.65 25.05
CA THR A 208 14.68 -28.89 25.79
C THR A 208 14.12 -28.83 27.21
N PHE A 209 14.23 -29.92 27.98
CA PHE A 209 13.80 -29.95 29.37
C PHE A 209 14.64 -29.07 30.28
N GLU A 210 15.95 -29.00 30.01
CA GLU A 210 16.92 -28.16 30.72
C GLU A 210 16.85 -26.70 30.25
N GLN A 211 16.50 -26.49 28.98
CA GLN A 211 16.32 -25.19 28.38
C GLN A 211 14.94 -25.08 27.72
N PRO A 212 13.87 -24.90 28.53
CA PRO A 212 12.54 -24.67 27.99
C PRO A 212 12.52 -23.41 27.13
N ALA A 213 11.75 -23.43 26.05
CA ALA A 213 11.53 -22.29 25.17
C ALA A 213 10.85 -21.12 25.92
N ALA A 214 9.92 -21.44 26.81
CA ALA A 214 9.28 -20.45 27.68
C ALA A 214 8.92 -21.05 29.04
N ILE A 215 9.03 -20.23 30.08
CA ILE A 215 8.60 -20.55 31.45
C ILE A 215 7.68 -19.44 31.92
N ILE A 216 6.42 -19.80 32.20
CA ILE A 216 5.34 -18.87 32.50
C ILE A 216 4.94 -19.05 33.96
N PRO A 217 5.02 -18.00 34.80
CA PRO A 217 4.60 -18.09 36.19
C PRO A 217 3.07 -18.14 36.30
N LEU A 218 2.57 -19.02 37.17
CA LEU A 218 1.18 -19.05 37.60
C LEU A 218 1.03 -18.13 38.81
N MET A 219 0.45 -16.94 38.61
CA MET A 219 0.41 -15.87 39.61
C MET A 219 -0.98 -15.73 40.23
N LEU A 220 -1.06 -15.86 41.55
CA LEU A 220 -2.22 -15.47 42.33
C LEU A 220 -1.86 -14.25 43.17
N ASP A 221 -2.46 -13.10 42.85
CA ASP A 221 -2.05 -11.79 43.35
C ASP A 221 -0.54 -11.58 43.14
N GLU A 222 0.22 -11.36 44.23
CA GLU A 222 1.68 -11.16 44.20
C GLU A 222 2.47 -12.46 44.47
N ARG A 223 1.81 -13.62 44.47
CA ARG A 223 2.44 -14.91 44.80
C ARG A 223 2.43 -15.88 43.61
N THR A 224 3.60 -16.40 43.27
CA THR A 224 3.73 -17.49 42.29
C THR A 224 3.33 -18.82 42.92
N VAL A 225 2.24 -19.42 42.46
CA VAL A 225 1.71 -20.71 42.97
C VAL A 225 2.20 -21.91 42.15
N GLY A 226 2.85 -21.65 41.02
CA GLY A 226 3.38 -22.67 40.12
C GLY A 226 3.94 -22.07 38.83
N VAL A 227 4.26 -22.93 37.87
CA VAL A 227 4.78 -22.54 36.56
C VAL A 227 4.28 -23.46 35.45
N ILE A 228 4.20 -22.92 34.23
CA ILE A 228 4.05 -23.69 32.99
C ILE A 228 5.38 -23.64 32.26
N ALA A 229 5.99 -24.80 32.05
CA ALA A 229 7.21 -24.95 31.28
C ALA A 229 6.86 -25.44 29.87
N ILE A 230 7.13 -24.62 28.85
CA ILE A 230 6.98 -24.97 27.45
C ILE A 230 8.35 -25.40 26.95
N PHE A 231 8.49 -26.69 26.66
CA PHE A 231 9.73 -27.26 26.16
C PHE A 231 9.85 -27.09 24.66
N ALA A 232 8.76 -27.25 23.90
CA ALA A 232 8.76 -26.99 22.46
C ALA A 232 7.39 -26.57 21.93
N THR A 233 7.40 -25.67 20.94
CA THR A 233 6.24 -25.34 20.09
C THR A 233 6.20 -26.20 18.84
N LEU A 234 5.06 -26.20 18.14
CA LEU A 234 4.92 -26.81 16.83
C LEU A 234 5.96 -26.28 15.83
N ALA A 235 6.46 -27.14 14.95
CA ALA A 235 7.55 -26.85 13.99
C ALA A 235 7.30 -25.68 13.00
N GLN A 236 6.08 -25.16 12.94
CA GLN A 236 5.71 -23.99 12.13
C GLN A 236 5.81 -22.66 12.89
N LYS A 237 5.98 -22.70 14.22
CA LYS A 237 6.07 -21.52 15.10
C LYS A 237 7.51 -21.40 15.60
N ASN A 238 8.32 -20.70 14.82
CA ASN A 238 9.78 -20.58 15.03
C ASN A 238 10.19 -19.29 15.76
N ARG A 239 9.22 -18.53 16.26
CA ARG A 239 9.42 -17.36 17.14
C ARG A 239 8.17 -17.08 17.96
N PHE A 240 8.36 -16.48 19.12
CA PHE A 240 7.27 -15.84 19.85
C PHE A 240 7.09 -14.40 19.35
N HIS A 241 5.83 -14.01 19.16
CA HIS A 241 5.44 -12.66 18.81
C HIS A 241 5.03 -11.88 20.05
N THR A 242 5.02 -10.54 19.99
CA THR A 242 4.63 -9.65 21.10
C THR A 242 3.30 -10.04 21.75
N VAL A 243 2.34 -10.49 20.93
CA VAL A 243 1.05 -11.00 21.41
C VAL A 243 1.20 -12.24 22.29
N ASP A 244 2.10 -13.17 21.97
CA ASP A 244 2.32 -14.39 22.76
C ASP A 244 2.73 -14.05 24.20
N PHE A 245 3.52 -13.00 24.40
CA PHE A 245 3.92 -12.55 25.74
C PHE A 245 2.73 -12.08 26.58
N GLU A 246 1.80 -11.32 25.98
CA GLU A 246 0.57 -10.93 26.66
C GLU A 246 -0.36 -12.13 26.90
N LEU A 247 -0.43 -13.07 25.95
CA LEU A 247 -1.16 -14.35 26.13
C LEU A 247 -0.61 -15.09 27.36
N PHE A 248 0.72 -15.21 27.49
CA PHE A 248 1.36 -15.88 28.62
C PHE A 248 1.07 -15.18 29.94
N ARG A 249 1.17 -13.85 29.96
CA ARG A 249 0.94 -13.05 31.17
C ARG A 249 -0.49 -13.19 31.67
N LEU A 250 -1.45 -13.24 30.74
CA LEU A 250 -2.85 -13.40 31.08
C LEU A 250 -3.18 -14.85 31.47
N LEU A 251 -2.68 -15.83 30.70
CA LEU A 251 -2.82 -17.24 31.03
C LEU A 251 -2.29 -17.53 32.43
N GLY A 252 -1.10 -17.02 32.77
CA GLY A 252 -0.47 -17.20 34.08
C GLY A 252 -1.36 -16.74 35.25
N ARG A 253 -2.00 -15.57 35.14
CA ARG A 253 -2.89 -15.05 36.19
C ARG A 253 -4.20 -15.81 36.29
N HIS A 254 -4.88 -16.03 35.18
CA HIS A 254 -6.20 -16.67 35.21
C HIS A 254 -6.13 -18.16 35.48
N ALA A 255 -5.11 -18.86 34.94
CA ALA A 255 -4.88 -20.27 35.24
C ALA A 255 -4.60 -20.48 36.73
N ALA A 256 -3.78 -19.62 37.35
CA ALA A 256 -3.50 -19.68 38.77
C ALA A 256 -4.78 -19.53 39.62
N ALA A 257 -5.56 -18.47 39.38
CA ALA A 257 -6.80 -18.22 40.10
C ALA A 257 -7.81 -19.37 39.95
N ALA A 258 -8.01 -19.87 38.73
CA ALA A 258 -8.92 -20.97 38.47
C ALA A 258 -8.45 -22.29 39.09
N LEU A 259 -7.15 -22.63 39.00
CA LEU A 259 -6.61 -23.86 39.58
C LEU A 259 -6.67 -23.83 41.11
N VAL A 260 -6.30 -22.72 41.73
CA VAL A 260 -6.36 -22.56 43.19
C VAL A 260 -7.81 -22.58 43.67
N GLY A 261 -8.70 -21.80 43.03
CA GLY A 261 -10.11 -21.74 43.39
C GLY A 261 -10.81 -23.10 43.28
N ALA A 262 -10.61 -23.81 42.17
CA ALA A 262 -11.16 -25.15 41.99
C ALA A 262 -10.58 -26.17 42.98
N SER A 263 -9.30 -26.02 43.36
CA SER A 263 -8.66 -26.91 44.33
C SER A 263 -9.19 -26.68 45.74
N LEU A 264 -9.38 -25.42 46.15
CA LEU A 264 -9.99 -25.06 47.44
C LEU A 264 -11.45 -25.54 47.52
N PHE A 265 -12.22 -25.37 46.44
CA PHE A 265 -13.60 -25.84 46.37
C PHE A 265 -13.69 -27.37 46.53
N ALA A 266 -12.90 -28.13 45.77
CA ALA A 266 -12.87 -29.58 45.87
C ALA A 266 -12.45 -30.07 47.27
N GLN A 267 -11.48 -29.40 47.92
CA GLN A 267 -11.09 -29.71 49.30
C GLN A 267 -12.21 -29.41 50.32
N ALA A 268 -12.96 -28.33 50.12
CA ALA A 268 -14.09 -27.98 50.99
C ALA A 268 -15.22 -29.00 50.85
N GLU A 269 -15.54 -29.43 49.63
CA GLU A 269 -16.58 -30.44 49.36
C GLU A 269 -16.23 -31.79 50.01
N HIS A 270 -14.96 -32.19 50.01
CA HIS A 270 -14.50 -33.39 50.73
C HIS A 270 -14.50 -33.25 52.26
N LYS A 271 -14.57 -32.02 52.80
CA LYS A 271 -14.55 -31.73 54.24
C LYS A 271 -15.94 -31.44 54.83
N LEU A 272 -16.95 -31.19 54.00
CA LEU A 272 -18.32 -31.04 54.48
C LEU A 272 -18.76 -32.40 55.04
N PRO A 273 -19.02 -32.51 56.35
CA PRO A 273 -19.69 -33.69 56.89
C PRO A 273 -21.00 -33.86 56.11
N GLY A 274 -21.34 -35.09 55.73
CA GLY A 274 -22.66 -35.37 55.16
C GLY A 274 -23.75 -34.79 56.06
N LEU A 275 -24.89 -34.40 55.48
CA LEU A 275 -26.03 -33.82 56.20
C LEU A 275 -26.41 -34.63 57.46
N GLU A 276 -26.10 -35.92 57.46
CA GLU A 276 -26.21 -36.88 58.57
C GLU A 276 -25.46 -36.45 59.84
N ALA A 277 -24.25 -35.88 59.73
CA ALA A 277 -23.48 -35.42 60.90
C ALA A 277 -24.07 -34.16 61.55
N PHE A 278 -24.85 -33.37 60.81
CA PHE A 278 -25.62 -32.26 61.36
C PHE A 278 -26.95 -32.72 61.98
N LEU A 279 -27.48 -33.88 61.57
CA LEU A 279 -28.66 -34.48 62.19
C LEU A 279 -28.35 -35.13 63.55
N ASP A 280 -27.14 -35.68 63.74
CA ASP A 280 -26.69 -36.22 65.04
C ASP A 280 -26.41 -35.15 66.12
N LEU A 281 -26.27 -33.88 65.70
CA LEU A 281 -26.12 -32.72 66.60
C LEU A 281 -27.47 -32.14 67.06
N SER A 282 -28.58 -32.74 66.64
CA SER A 282 -29.94 -32.38 67.07
C SER A 282 -30.49 -33.45 68.02
N VAL A 283 -29.95 -33.53 69.23
CA VAL A 283 -30.59 -34.17 70.40
C VAL A 283 -30.71 -33.16 71.52
#